data_AF-A0A2E7RQ48-F1
#
_entry.id   AF-A0A2E7RQ48-F1
#
_cell.length_a   1.000
_cell.length_b   1.000
_cell.length_c   1.000
_cell.angle_alpha   90.00
_cell.angle_beta   90.00
_cell.angle_gamma   90.00
#
_symmetry.space_group_name_H-M   'P 1'
#
loop_
_entity.id
_entity.type
_entity.pdbx_description
1 polymer ?
#
loop_
_entity_poly.entity_id
_entity_poly.type
_entity_poly.pdbx_seq_one_letter_code
_entity_poly.pdbx_strand_id
1 'polypeptide(L)'
;MNDKNEMEKFFPPEEKNVDNDYKYSRDTYYELVEKGKQSLELMIEVARESEHPRAFEVLSGMIKNISDVNDRLMDLNKKKKDLDRKEEIKNIAKTTNNLFVGSTAELQKLLKNETDLVNVTPKSK
;
A
#
# COMPACT_ATOMS: atom_id res chain seq x y z
N MET A 1 -6.54 32.57 -13.45
CA MET A 1 -7.17 31.25 -13.68
C MET A 1 -6.14 30.34 -14.35
N ASN A 2 -5.98 29.11 -13.84
CA ASN A 2 -5.50 27.90 -14.55
C ASN A 2 -4.01 27.59 -14.85
N ASP A 3 -3.04 28.02 -14.05
CA ASP A 3 -1.64 27.53 -14.19
C ASP A 3 -1.40 26.09 -13.66
N LYS A 4 -2.29 25.55 -12.82
CA LYS A 4 -2.08 24.21 -12.24
C LYS A 4 -2.28 23.07 -13.24
N ASN A 5 -3.10 23.28 -14.27
CA ASN A 5 -3.44 22.23 -15.26
C ASN A 5 -2.35 22.03 -16.32
N GLU A 6 -1.45 22.99 -16.55
CA GLU A 6 -0.37 22.82 -17.54
C GLU A 6 0.85 22.09 -16.96
N MET A 7 1.09 22.24 -15.66
CA MET A 7 2.18 21.59 -14.93
C MET A 7 1.97 20.07 -14.75
N GLU A 8 0.71 19.64 -14.64
CA GLU A 8 0.30 18.22 -14.61
C GLU A 8 0.52 17.48 -15.94
N LYS A 9 0.70 18.23 -17.03
CA LYS A 9 0.92 17.67 -18.37
C LYS A 9 2.38 17.25 -18.60
N PHE A 10 3.30 17.84 -17.85
CA PHE A 10 4.75 17.63 -17.99
C PHE A 10 5.31 16.61 -17.00
N PHE A 11 4.62 16.39 -15.87
CA PHE A 11 4.92 15.34 -14.90
C PHE A 11 3.76 14.35 -14.88
N PRO A 12 3.94 13.11 -15.37
CA PRO A 12 2.90 12.10 -15.22
C PRO A 12 2.58 11.93 -13.73
N PRO A 13 1.30 11.77 -13.35
CA PRO A 13 0.91 11.66 -11.95
C PRO A 13 1.64 10.47 -11.31
N GLU A 14 2.35 10.71 -10.21
CA GLU A 14 3.23 9.73 -9.54
C GLU A 14 2.52 8.41 -9.21
N GLU A 15 1.21 8.46 -8.89
CA GLU A 15 0.37 7.28 -8.65
C GLU A 15 0.35 6.30 -9.83
N LYS A 16 0.35 6.80 -11.07
CA LYS A 16 0.39 5.93 -12.25
C LYS A 16 1.73 5.21 -12.38
N ASN A 17 2.81 5.75 -11.83
CA ASN A 17 4.11 5.07 -11.87
C ASN A 17 4.16 3.96 -10.83
N VAL A 18 3.68 4.19 -9.61
CA VAL A 18 3.75 3.20 -8.51
C VAL A 18 2.98 1.91 -8.83
N ASP A 19 1.76 2.01 -9.36
CA ASP A 19 0.96 0.82 -9.71
C ASP A 19 1.55 0.05 -10.89
N ASN A 20 2.09 0.77 -11.88
CA ASN A 20 2.76 0.16 -13.02
C ASN A 20 4.06 -0.53 -12.61
N ASP A 21 4.87 0.11 -11.77
CA ASP A 21 6.12 -0.45 -11.25
C ASP A 21 5.86 -1.67 -10.38
N TYR A 22 4.81 -1.64 -9.55
CA TYR A 22 4.36 -2.78 -8.76
C TYR A 22 3.93 -3.94 -9.67
N LYS A 23 3.09 -3.68 -10.67
CA LYS A 23 2.63 -4.72 -11.60
C LYS A 23 3.81 -5.33 -12.37
N TYR A 24 4.68 -4.49 -12.94
CA TYR A 24 5.87 -4.94 -13.65
C TYR A 24 6.78 -5.79 -12.77
N SER A 25 7.04 -5.33 -11.54
CA SER A 25 7.87 -6.06 -10.58
C SER A 25 7.23 -7.40 -10.21
N ARG A 26 5.92 -7.42 -9.98
CA ARG A 26 5.17 -8.64 -9.63
C ARG A 26 5.20 -9.66 -10.77
N ASP A 27 4.95 -9.20 -11.99
CA ASP A 27 4.95 -10.05 -13.18
C ASP A 27 6.37 -10.62 -13.43
N THR A 28 7.41 -9.80 -13.24
CA THR A 28 8.82 -10.25 -13.29
C THR A 28 9.11 -11.33 -12.24
N TYR A 29 8.66 -11.15 -11.00
CA TYR A 29 8.86 -12.14 -9.95
C TYR A 29 8.15 -13.46 -10.26
N TYR A 30 6.92 -13.43 -10.80
CA TYR A 30 6.23 -14.64 -11.24
C TYR A 30 6.99 -15.36 -12.36
N GLU A 31 7.49 -14.61 -13.35
CA GLU A 31 8.29 -15.18 -14.43
C GLU A 31 9.57 -15.83 -13.91
N LEU A 32 10.27 -15.19 -12.97
CA LEU A 32 11.47 -15.74 -12.34
C LEU A 32 11.18 -17.02 -11.55
N VAL A 33 10.08 -17.06 -10.78
CA VAL A 33 9.68 -18.26 -10.05
C VAL A 33 9.36 -19.40 -11.00
N GLU A 34 8.62 -19.14 -12.08
CA GLU A 34 8.22 -20.19 -13.01
C GLU A 34 9.41 -20.74 -13.79
N LYS A 35 10.27 -19.85 -14.33
CA LYS A 35 11.52 -20.26 -14.97
C LYS A 35 12.47 -20.97 -13.99
N GLY A 36 12.49 -20.53 -12.73
CA GLY A 36 13.24 -21.16 -11.65
C GLY A 36 12.78 -22.59 -11.38
N LYS A 37 11.47 -22.82 -11.29
CA LYS A 37 10.87 -24.15 -11.11
C LYS A 37 11.21 -25.09 -12.27
N GLN A 38 11.05 -24.63 -13.51
CA GLN A 38 11.42 -25.43 -14.69
C GLN A 38 12.90 -25.79 -14.70
N SER A 39 13.77 -24.83 -14.37
CA SER A 39 15.22 -25.06 -14.28
C SER A 39 15.58 -26.02 -13.15
N LEU A 40 14.84 -25.97 -12.04
CA LEU A 40 15.01 -26.85 -10.89
C LEU A 40 14.62 -28.29 -11.23
N GLU A 41 13.53 -28.50 -11.96
CA GLU A 41 13.12 -29.83 -12.45
C GLU A 41 14.22 -30.46 -13.32
N LEU A 42 14.75 -29.71 -14.28
CA LEU A 42 15.87 -30.16 -15.12
C LEU A 42 17.13 -30.47 -14.27
N MET A 43 17.42 -29.64 -13.27
CA MET A 43 18.57 -29.85 -12.40
C MET A 43 18.42 -31.05 -11.48
N ILE A 44 17.19 -31.41 -11.08
CA ILE A 44 16.92 -32.64 -10.32
C ILE A 44 17.28 -33.86 -11.17
N GLU A 45 16.90 -33.86 -12.44
CA GLU A 45 17.23 -34.95 -13.36
C GLU A 45 18.74 -35.09 -13.53
N VAL A 46 19.44 -33.98 -13.81
CA VAL A 46 20.90 -33.95 -13.93
C VAL A 46 21.60 -34.36 -12.63
N ALA A 47 21.12 -33.89 -11.47
CA ALA A 47 21.68 -34.28 -10.18
C ALA A 47 21.51 -35.78 -9.90
N ARG A 48 20.35 -36.34 -10.26
CA ARG A 48 20.06 -37.77 -10.13
C ARG A 48 20.92 -38.62 -11.07
N GLU A 49 21.07 -38.21 -12.32
CA GLU A 49 21.90 -38.93 -13.32
C GLU A 49 23.39 -38.84 -13.03
N SER A 50 23.86 -37.68 -12.56
CA SER A 50 25.29 -37.49 -12.28
C SER A 50 25.76 -38.22 -11.02
N GLU A 51 24.84 -38.56 -10.11
CA GLU A 51 25.10 -39.10 -8.76
C GLU A 51 26.18 -38.32 -7.98
N HIS A 52 26.47 -37.07 -8.40
CA HIS A 52 27.63 -36.33 -7.94
C HIS A 52 27.21 -35.37 -6.81
N PRO A 53 27.86 -35.41 -5.62
CA PRO A 53 27.49 -34.55 -4.47
C PRO A 53 27.41 -33.06 -4.82
N ARG A 54 28.29 -32.60 -5.72
CA ARG A 54 28.30 -31.21 -6.21
C ARG A 54 27.01 -30.79 -6.91
N ALA A 55 26.35 -31.68 -7.65
CA ALA A 55 25.12 -31.35 -8.36
C ALA A 55 23.97 -31.09 -7.37
N PHE A 56 23.88 -31.87 -6.30
CA PHE A 56 22.92 -31.64 -5.20
C PHE A 56 23.20 -30.34 -4.45
N GLU A 57 24.46 -29.94 -4.32
CA GLU A 57 24.84 -28.68 -3.70
C GLU A 57 24.36 -27.49 -4.54
N VAL A 58 24.57 -27.53 -5.86
CA VAL A 58 24.06 -26.49 -6.78
C VAL A 58 22.54 -26.47 -6.78
N LEU A 59 21.89 -27.63 -6.80
CA LEU A 59 20.43 -27.76 -6.69
C LEU A 59 19.90 -27.10 -5.40
N SER A 60 20.55 -27.34 -4.26
CA SER A 60 20.18 -26.71 -2.98
C SER A 60 20.31 -25.18 -3.04
N GLY A 61 21.32 -24.67 -3.74
CA GLY A 61 21.50 -23.24 -4.00
C GLY A 61 20.40 -22.67 -4.90
N MET A 62 20.00 -23.40 -5.94
CA MET A 62 18.89 -23.01 -6.81
C MET A 62 17.57 -22.96 -6.06
N ILE A 63 17.28 -23.96 -5.23
CA ILE A 63 16.09 -23.99 -4.35
C ILE A 63 16.08 -22.74 -3.45
N LYS A 64 17.21 -22.44 -2.79
CA LYS A 64 17.32 -21.26 -1.94
C LYS A 64 17.06 -19.96 -2.71
N ASN A 65 17.65 -19.81 -3.90
CA ASN A 65 17.44 -18.62 -4.72
C ASN A 65 15.97 -18.44 -5.11
N ILE A 66 15.25 -19.53 -5.44
CA ILE A 66 13.81 -19.47 -5.75
C ILE A 66 13.00 -19.08 -4.52
N SER A 67 13.32 -19.63 -3.34
CA SER A 67 12.70 -19.23 -2.07
C SER A 67 12.90 -17.74 -1.79
N ASP A 68 14.12 -17.23 -1.94
CA ASP A 68 14.43 -15.82 -1.73
C ASP A 68 13.65 -14.90 -2.70
N VAL A 69 13.46 -15.33 -3.95
CA VAL A 69 12.63 -14.61 -4.94
C VAL A 69 11.16 -14.60 -4.52
N ASN A 70 10.64 -15.72 -4.02
CA ASN A 70 9.26 -15.80 -3.53
C ASN A 70 9.04 -14.93 -2.29
N ASP A 71 10.01 -14.88 -1.37
CA ASP A 71 9.95 -13.99 -0.19
C ASP A 71 9.90 -12.52 -0.62
N ARG A 72 10.71 -12.13 -1.61
CA ARG A 72 10.67 -10.77 -2.18
C ARG A 72 9.33 -10.44 -2.83
N LEU A 73 8.69 -11.40 -3.50
CA LEU A 73 7.33 -11.23 -4.03
C LEU A 73 6.32 -11.01 -2.91
N MET A 74 6.41 -11.75 -1.80
CA MET A 74 5.54 -11.53 -0.64
C MET A 74 5.77 -10.15 0.00
N ASP A 75 7.02 -9.71 0.13
CA ASP A 75 7.36 -8.41 0.68
C ASP A 75 6.92 -7.26 -0.24
N LEU A 76 6.96 -7.45 -1.57
CA LEU A 76 6.39 -6.52 -2.53
C LEU A 76 4.89 -6.32 -2.28
N ASN A 77 4.14 -7.41 -2.11
CA ASN A 77 2.71 -7.36 -1.84
C ASN A 77 2.38 -6.67 -0.50
N LYS A 78 3.19 -6.93 0.54
CA LYS A 78 3.05 -6.23 1.84
C LYS A 78 3.29 -4.73 1.69
N LYS A 79 4.37 -4.33 1.01
CA LYS A 79 4.70 -2.92 0.79
C LYS A 79 3.61 -2.20 0.02
N LYS A 80 3.01 -2.82 -1.01
CA LYS A 80 1.87 -2.22 -1.73
C LYS A 80 0.68 -2.00 -0.79
N LYS A 81 0.31 -3.01 0.00
CA LYS A 81 -0.76 -2.89 1.00
C LYS A 81 -0.45 -1.81 2.06
N ASP A 82 0.81 -1.64 2.46
CA ASP A 82 1.22 -0.61 3.41
C ASP A 82 1.12 0.81 2.82
N LEU A 83 1.41 0.97 1.53
CA LEU A 83 1.22 2.23 0.81
C LEU A 83 -0.27 2.59 0.74
N ASP A 84 -1.11 1.63 0.32
CA ASP A 84 -2.56 1.85 0.20
C ASP A 84 -3.19 2.20 1.57
N ARG A 85 -2.76 1.53 2.66
CA ARG A 85 -3.22 1.85 4.03
C ARG A 85 -2.80 3.25 4.51
N LYS A 86 -1.63 3.74 4.11
CA LYS A 86 -1.17 5.09 4.49
C LYS A 86 -2.03 6.17 3.82
N GLU A 87 -2.54 5.91 2.62
CA GLU A 87 -3.49 6.80 1.95
C GLU A 87 -4.84 6.83 2.68
N GLU A 88 -5.36 5.67 3.12
CA GLU A 88 -6.60 5.60 3.91
C GLU A 88 -6.49 6.38 5.23
N ILE A 89 -5.38 6.25 5.96
CA ILE A 89 -5.17 6.95 7.24
C ILE A 89 -5.11 8.47 7.04
N LYS A 90 -4.49 8.95 5.95
CA LYS A 90 -4.48 10.40 5.63
C LYS A 90 -5.89 10.93 5.37
N ASN A 91 -6.78 10.12 4.79
CA ASN A 91 -8.16 10.52 4.53
C ASN A 91 -9.04 10.59 5.79
N ILE A 92 -8.68 9.86 6.86
CA ILE A 92 -9.39 9.88 8.16
C ILE A 92 -8.95 11.06 9.04
N ALA A 93 -7.81 11.71 8.76
CA ALA A 93 -7.26 12.82 9.55
C ALA A 93 -8.05 14.16 9.46
N LYS A 94 -9.25 14.17 8.86
CA LYS A 94 -10.25 15.24 9.05
C LYS A 94 -11.19 14.86 10.19
N THR A 95 -10.65 14.65 11.38
CA THR A 95 -11.47 14.70 12.60
C THR A 95 -11.71 16.18 12.92
N THR A 96 -12.92 16.67 12.60
CA THR A 96 -13.46 17.93 13.11
C THR A 96 -13.62 17.78 14.62
N ASN A 97 -12.52 17.97 15.35
CA ASN A 97 -12.52 17.91 16.81
C ASN A 97 -13.43 19.01 17.37
N ASN A 98 -14.71 18.68 17.60
CA ASN A 98 -15.67 19.48 18.36
C ASN A 98 -15.41 19.39 19.87
N LEU A 99 -14.16 19.13 20.28
CA LEU A 99 -13.80 18.97 21.68
C LEU A 99 -13.47 20.34 22.25
N PHE A 100 -14.46 20.95 22.90
CA PHE A 100 -14.22 22.14 23.71
C PHE A 100 -13.63 21.75 25.06
N VAL A 101 -12.41 22.22 25.34
CA VAL A 101 -11.76 22.03 26.64
C VAL A 101 -11.93 23.30 27.46
N GLY A 102 -12.91 23.29 28.36
CA GLY A 102 -13.23 24.41 29.25
C GLY A 102 -14.43 24.09 30.13
N SER A 103 -14.86 25.06 30.93
CA SER A 103 -16.02 24.89 31.81
C SER A 103 -17.34 24.97 31.03
N THR A 104 -18.39 24.35 31.57
CA THR A 104 -19.75 24.43 31.01
C THR A 104 -20.26 25.88 30.94
N ALA A 105 -19.79 26.75 31.83
CA ALA A 105 -20.12 28.17 31.83
C ALA A 105 -19.50 28.93 30.64
N GLU A 106 -18.30 28.56 30.22
CA GLU A 106 -17.61 29.15 29.06
C GLU A 106 -18.25 28.70 27.75
N LEU A 107 -18.63 27.42 27.65
CA LEU A 107 -19.44 26.90 26.54
C LEU A 107 -20.74 27.69 26.36
N GLN A 108 -21.47 27.94 27.46
CA GLN A 108 -22.73 28.66 27.41
C GLN A 108 -22.57 30.13 27.00
N LYS A 109 -21.45 30.78 27.35
CA LYS A 109 -21.16 32.15 26.90
C LYS A 109 -20.84 32.18 25.40
N LEU A 110 -20.06 31.22 24.92
CA LEU A 110 -19.73 31.08 23.50
C LEU A 110 -21.00 30.91 22.66
N LEU A 111 -21.89 29.99 23.07
CA LEU A 111 -23.17 29.73 22.40
C LEU A 111 -24.15 30.91 22.44
N LYS A 112 -24.09 31.75 23.48
CA LYS A 112 -24.94 32.95 23.60
C LYS A 112 -24.44 34.14 22.77
N ASN A 113 -23.16 34.13 22.41
CA ASN A 113 -22.54 35.18 21.60
C ASN A 113 -22.72 34.94 20.09
N GLU A 114 -23.11 33.72 19.69
CA GLU A 114 -23.51 33.43 18.31
C GLU A 114 -24.93 33.98 18.08
N THR A 115 -25.06 34.87 17.10
CA THR A 115 -26.28 35.68 16.86
C THR A 115 -27.41 34.93 16.13
N ASP A 116 -27.17 33.69 15.69
CA ASP A 116 -28.13 32.89 14.93
C ASP A 116 -28.88 31.90 15.84
N LEU A 117 -29.65 32.44 16.77
CA LEU A 117 -30.50 31.66 17.67
C LEU A 117 -31.71 31.10 16.90
N VAL A 118 -31.71 29.80 16.63
CA VAL A 118 -32.89 29.10 16.09
C VAL A 118 -33.94 28.94 17.21
N ASN A 119 -35.06 29.64 17.10
CA ASN A 119 -36.17 29.54 18.05
C ASN A 119 -36.91 28.21 17.87
N VAL A 120 -36.72 27.29 18.81
CA VAL A 120 -37.37 25.97 18.83
C VAL A 120 -38.60 25.91 19.75
N THR A 121 -39.13 27.05 20.18
CA THR A 121 -40.31 27.06 21.07
C THR A 121 -41.51 26.48 20.32
N PRO A 122 -42.09 25.37 20.77
CA PRO A 122 -43.28 24.82 20.13
C PRO A 122 -44.43 25.81 20.28
N LYS A 123 -45.02 26.22 19.16
CA LYS A 123 -46.24 27.02 19.18
C LYS A 123 -47.34 26.16 19.79
N SER A 124 -47.90 26.59 20.92
CA SER A 124 -49.11 25.98 21.47
C SER A 124 -50.19 26.01 20.40
N LYS A 125 -50.88 24.87 20.25
CA LYS A 125 -52.12 24.78 19.46
C LYS A 125 -53.19 25.72 20.02
#